data_AF-A0A7V4KDZ5-F1
#
_entry.id   AF-A0A7V4KDZ5-F1
#
_cell.length_a   1.000
_cell.length_b   1.000
_cell.length_c   1.000
_cell.angle_alpha   90.00
_cell.angle_beta   90.00
_cell.angle_gamma   90.00
#
_symmetry.space_group_name_H-M   'P 1'
#
loop_
_entity.id
_entity.type
_entity.pdbx_description
1 polymer ?
#
loop_
_entity_poly.entity_id
_entity_poly.type
_entity_poly.pdbx_seq_one_letter_code
_entity_poly.pdbx_strand_id
1 'polypeptide(L)'
;MSGDEKLFDDFDKDNGGYDQERNEAQEREREELIRRIVEEKGEDAYDEMISLLEKEDDDPEVREIVTEVLYRLGDRIASKLEKTIKEKIKSGIKNDVPLLYLIDLAGDLGLRRLVTDITKALELYDLEEAQLVIYEALAKLGAGEQFYPLLRYMLLEGEERFMFGAQVAMVLSYLDIPEIVSDLVQAIDSGDFKGEELETIKQALSNMISLHPSYKEILITLVGEDNFEKYVR
;
A
#
# COMPACT_ATOMS: atom_id res chain seq x y z
N MET A 1 -0.22 -41.41 52.13
CA MET A 1 -0.49 -40.04 51.67
C MET A 1 -0.68 -40.12 50.17
N SER A 2 -1.94 -40.22 49.75
CA SER A 2 -2.37 -40.22 48.35
C SER A 2 -2.92 -38.83 48.11
N GLY A 3 -2.20 -38.02 47.33
CA GLY A 3 -2.63 -36.66 46.97
C GLY A 3 -3.49 -36.70 45.72
N ASP A 4 -4.62 -36.02 45.81
CA ASP A 4 -5.56 -35.69 44.73
C ASP A 4 -4.89 -34.80 43.67
N GLU A 5 -4.89 -35.23 42.41
CA GLU A 5 -4.77 -34.35 41.24
C GLU A 5 -5.67 -34.90 40.11
N LYS A 6 -6.95 -34.55 40.16
CA LYS A 6 -7.89 -34.63 39.04
C LYS A 6 -8.89 -33.48 39.15
N LEU A 7 -8.46 -32.28 38.81
CA LEU A 7 -9.34 -31.18 38.43
C LEU A 7 -8.50 -30.20 37.61
N PHE A 8 -9.13 -29.60 36.59
CA PHE A 8 -8.60 -28.62 35.63
C PHE A 8 -7.92 -29.22 34.39
N ASP A 9 -8.73 -29.71 33.45
CA ASP A 9 -8.27 -29.92 32.07
C ASP A 9 -9.39 -29.67 31.02
N ASP A 10 -10.34 -28.77 31.33
CA ASP A 10 -11.49 -28.47 30.45
C ASP A 10 -11.85 -26.97 30.42
N PHE A 11 -10.85 -26.07 30.27
CA PHE A 11 -11.11 -24.62 30.20
C PHE A 11 -10.34 -23.87 29.11
N ASP A 12 -10.04 -24.52 27.98
CA ASP A 12 -9.29 -23.83 26.90
C ASP A 12 -9.64 -24.27 25.48
N LYS A 13 -10.93 -24.50 25.20
CA LYS A 13 -11.41 -24.87 23.85
C LYS A 13 -12.50 -23.99 23.25
N ASP A 14 -12.85 -22.86 23.88
CA ASP A 14 -14.02 -22.08 23.44
C ASP A 14 -13.73 -20.58 23.17
N ASN A 15 -12.51 -20.08 23.35
CA ASN A 15 -12.22 -18.64 23.15
C ASN A 15 -12.04 -18.23 21.69
N GLY A 16 -11.77 -19.16 20.76
CA GLY A 16 -11.52 -18.82 19.36
C GLY A 16 -12.75 -18.38 18.55
N GLY A 17 -13.96 -18.84 18.92
CA GLY A 17 -15.20 -18.48 18.22
C GLY A 17 -15.74 -17.10 18.63
N TYR A 18 -15.62 -16.75 19.91
CA TYR A 18 -16.08 -15.46 20.43
C TYR A 18 -15.25 -14.28 19.92
N ASP A 19 -13.93 -14.45 19.78
CA ASP A 19 -13.05 -13.40 19.23
C ASP A 19 -13.30 -13.19 17.73
N GLN A 20 -13.60 -14.26 16.99
CA GLN A 20 -13.94 -14.18 15.57
C GLN A 20 -15.29 -13.49 15.33
N GLU A 21 -16.35 -13.86 16.05
CA GLU A 21 -17.66 -13.22 15.93
C GLU A 21 -17.64 -11.73 16.32
N ARG A 22 -16.81 -11.37 17.32
CA ARG A 22 -16.64 -9.99 17.76
C ARG A 22 -15.90 -9.15 16.73
N ASN A 23 -14.84 -9.68 16.14
CA ASN A 23 -14.11 -9.00 15.06
C ASN A 23 -15.01 -8.80 13.83
N GLU A 24 -15.77 -9.82 13.43
CA GLU A 24 -16.72 -9.69 12.32
C GLU A 24 -17.84 -8.66 12.61
N ALA A 25 -18.28 -8.55 13.86
CA ALA A 25 -19.26 -7.54 14.25
C ALA A 25 -18.69 -6.12 14.13
N GLN A 26 -17.44 -5.92 14.59
CA GLN A 26 -16.75 -4.63 14.47
C GLN A 26 -16.52 -4.24 13.00
N GLU A 27 -16.09 -5.18 12.16
CA GLU A 27 -15.94 -4.94 10.72
C GLU A 27 -17.27 -4.54 10.06
N ARG A 28 -18.38 -5.20 10.43
CA ARG A 28 -19.73 -4.84 9.94
C ARG A 28 -20.15 -3.44 10.38
N GLU A 29 -19.89 -3.07 11.62
CA GLU A 29 -20.20 -1.73 12.14
C GLU A 29 -19.36 -0.66 11.41
N ARG A 30 -18.06 -0.91 11.21
CA ARG A 30 -17.15 -0.05 10.45
C ARG A 30 -17.63 0.13 9.01
N GLU A 31 -17.97 -0.96 8.34
CA GLU A 31 -18.47 -0.94 6.95
C GLU A 31 -19.80 -0.19 6.84
N GLU A 32 -20.72 -0.39 7.78
CA GLU A 32 -21.99 0.33 7.81
C GLU A 32 -21.79 1.83 8.04
N LEU A 33 -20.85 2.22 8.92
CA LEU A 33 -20.49 3.62 9.13
C LEU A 33 -19.95 4.25 7.84
N ILE A 34 -18.98 3.62 7.18
CA ILE A 34 -18.39 4.11 5.93
C ILE A 34 -19.47 4.26 4.86
N ARG A 35 -20.29 3.23 4.66
CA ARG A 35 -21.39 3.24 3.69
C ARG A 35 -22.32 4.43 3.95
N ARG A 36 -22.74 4.64 5.21
CA ARG A 36 -23.60 5.77 5.58
C ARG A 36 -22.95 7.12 5.30
N ILE A 37 -21.67 7.30 5.59
CA ILE A 37 -20.97 8.54 5.27
C ILE A 37 -20.97 8.80 3.76
N VAL A 38 -20.63 7.78 2.96
CA VAL A 38 -20.55 7.89 1.50
C VAL A 38 -21.93 8.13 0.86
N GLU A 39 -22.97 7.45 1.34
CA GLU A 39 -24.33 7.55 0.80
C GLU A 39 -25.08 8.81 1.27
N GLU A 40 -24.98 9.16 2.55
CA GLU A 40 -25.75 10.27 3.14
C GLU A 40 -25.06 11.62 2.93
N LYS A 41 -23.72 11.69 3.10
CA LYS A 41 -22.96 12.96 2.99
C LYS A 41 -22.27 13.11 1.63
N GLY A 42 -21.82 12.03 1.01
CA GLY A 42 -21.14 12.08 -0.29
C GLY A 42 -19.96 13.07 -0.29
N GLU A 43 -19.88 13.94 -1.31
CA GLU A 43 -18.80 14.94 -1.47
C GLU A 43 -18.74 15.99 -0.35
N ASP A 44 -19.83 16.17 0.40
CA ASP A 44 -19.88 17.10 1.52
C ASP A 44 -19.13 16.55 2.75
N ALA A 45 -18.85 15.24 2.79
CA ALA A 45 -18.01 14.64 3.82
C ALA A 45 -16.53 15.04 3.70
N TYR A 46 -16.09 15.50 2.52
CA TYR A 46 -14.67 15.69 2.21
C TYR A 46 -13.94 16.57 3.24
N ASP A 47 -14.47 17.75 3.55
CA ASP A 47 -13.79 18.70 4.44
C ASP A 47 -13.71 18.16 5.89
N GLU A 48 -14.71 17.39 6.32
CA GLU A 48 -14.71 16.71 7.61
C GLU A 48 -13.69 15.58 7.65
N MET A 49 -13.58 14.80 6.56
CA MET A 49 -12.58 13.74 6.43
C MET A 49 -11.15 14.30 6.47
N ILE A 50 -10.88 15.40 5.77
CA ILE A 50 -9.57 16.07 5.83
C ILE A 50 -9.29 16.57 7.25
N SER A 51 -10.27 17.19 7.90
CA SER A 51 -10.15 17.68 9.28
C SER A 51 -9.85 16.55 10.28
N LEU A 52 -10.45 15.37 10.11
CA LEU A 52 -10.13 14.19 10.92
C LEU A 52 -8.70 13.71 10.65
N LEU A 53 -8.33 13.56 9.39
CA LEU A 53 -6.99 13.09 9.02
C LEU A 53 -5.87 13.95 9.61
N GLU A 54 -6.08 15.27 9.72
CA GLU A 54 -5.12 16.23 10.24
C GLU A 54 -4.98 16.26 11.77
N LYS A 55 -5.82 15.54 12.52
CA LYS A 55 -5.71 15.52 13.98
C LYS A 55 -4.52 14.68 14.44
N GLU A 56 -3.63 15.31 15.21
CA GLU A 56 -2.41 14.69 15.73
C GLU A 56 -2.69 13.50 16.68
N ASP A 57 -3.85 13.48 17.33
CA ASP A 57 -4.27 12.46 18.30
C ASP A 57 -5.12 11.31 17.71
N ASP A 58 -5.37 11.29 16.40
CA ASP A 58 -6.36 10.35 15.84
C ASP A 58 -5.85 8.91 15.78
N ASP A 59 -6.70 8.03 16.31
CA ASP A 59 -6.60 6.58 16.32
C ASP A 59 -6.32 6.03 14.90
N PRO A 60 -5.37 5.07 14.72
CA PRO A 60 -5.17 4.38 13.46
C PRO A 60 -6.47 3.90 12.79
N GLU A 61 -7.45 3.45 13.57
CA GLU A 61 -8.76 3.02 13.07
C GLU A 61 -9.53 4.18 12.41
N VAL A 62 -9.47 5.39 13.00
CA VAL A 62 -10.11 6.57 12.43
C VAL A 62 -9.45 6.97 11.11
N ARG A 63 -8.12 6.91 11.02
CA ARG A 63 -7.39 7.20 9.76
C ARG A 63 -7.76 6.22 8.66
N GLU A 64 -7.90 4.94 9.01
CA GLU A 64 -8.32 3.90 8.08
C GLU A 64 -9.74 4.17 7.54
N ILE A 65 -10.69 4.47 8.43
CA ILE A 65 -12.07 4.84 8.05
C ILE A 65 -12.08 6.07 7.15
N VAL A 66 -11.34 7.11 7.53
CA VAL A 66 -11.24 8.37 6.76
C VAL A 66 -10.69 8.11 5.36
N THR A 67 -9.62 7.32 5.26
CA THR A 67 -8.98 7.00 3.98
C THR A 67 -9.93 6.18 3.09
N GLU A 68 -10.60 5.18 3.66
CA GLU A 68 -11.58 4.34 2.94
C GLU A 68 -12.79 5.16 2.47
N VAL A 69 -13.29 6.09 3.28
CA VAL A 69 -14.36 7.02 2.86
C VAL A 69 -13.87 7.86 1.68
N LEU A 70 -12.70 8.48 1.77
CA LEU A 70 -12.14 9.31 0.69
C LEU A 70 -11.94 8.48 -0.59
N TYR A 71 -11.46 7.25 -0.47
CA TYR A 71 -11.30 6.31 -1.59
C TYR A 71 -12.65 6.01 -2.27
N ARG A 72 -13.69 5.68 -1.50
CA ARG A 72 -15.03 5.38 -2.05
C ARG A 72 -15.75 6.58 -2.65
N LEU A 73 -15.42 7.80 -2.20
CA LEU A 73 -15.91 9.01 -2.86
C LEU A 73 -15.30 9.14 -4.28
N GLY A 74 -14.07 8.67 -4.48
CA GLY A 74 -13.44 8.53 -5.78
C GLY A 74 -13.35 9.84 -6.58
N ASP A 75 -13.64 9.77 -7.88
CA ASP A 75 -13.57 10.91 -8.81
C ASP A 75 -14.40 12.12 -8.38
N ARG A 76 -15.44 11.91 -7.56
CA ARG A 76 -16.33 12.98 -7.07
C ARG A 76 -15.58 14.04 -6.29
N ILE A 77 -14.52 13.66 -5.58
CA ILE A 77 -13.70 14.57 -4.77
C ILE A 77 -12.41 15.02 -5.46
N ALA A 78 -12.12 14.54 -6.69
CA ALA A 78 -10.84 14.76 -7.36
C ALA A 78 -10.42 16.24 -7.41
N SER A 79 -11.36 17.14 -7.74
CA SER A 79 -11.06 18.59 -7.80
C SER A 79 -10.75 19.20 -6.43
N LYS A 80 -11.42 18.74 -5.36
CA LYS A 80 -11.12 19.19 -4.00
C LYS A 80 -9.77 18.61 -3.55
N LEU A 81 -9.53 17.33 -3.81
CA LEU A 81 -8.29 16.62 -3.51
C LEU A 81 -7.06 17.27 -4.15
N GLU A 82 -7.13 17.57 -5.45
CA GLU A 82 -6.04 18.28 -6.15
C GLU A 82 -5.70 19.61 -5.50
N LYS A 83 -6.73 20.37 -5.09
CA LYS A 83 -6.55 21.67 -4.46
C LYS A 83 -5.88 21.53 -3.09
N THR A 84 -6.38 20.62 -2.25
CA THR A 84 -5.84 20.37 -0.91
C THR A 84 -4.38 19.93 -0.96
N ILE A 85 -4.02 19.00 -1.85
CA ILE A 85 -2.64 18.53 -2.02
C ILE A 85 -1.72 19.69 -2.40
N LYS A 86 -2.12 20.53 -3.37
CA LYS A 86 -1.33 21.71 -3.79
C LYS A 86 -1.15 22.71 -2.66
N GLU A 87 -2.19 22.96 -1.87
CA GLU A 87 -2.14 23.87 -0.72
C GLU A 87 -1.21 23.34 0.37
N LYS A 88 -1.28 22.04 0.67
CA LYS A 88 -0.40 21.38 1.63
C LYS A 88 1.06 21.40 1.20
N ILE A 89 1.37 21.02 -0.03
CA ILE A 89 2.75 21.07 -0.57
C ILE A 89 3.29 22.50 -0.50
N LYS A 90 2.47 23.50 -0.83
CA LYS A 90 2.85 24.91 -0.75
C LYS A 90 3.11 25.38 0.69
N SER A 91 2.46 24.78 1.68
CA SER A 91 2.68 25.13 3.09
C SER A 91 4.09 24.76 3.56
N GLY A 92 4.73 23.78 2.91
CA GLY A 92 6.10 23.39 3.17
C GLY A 92 6.32 22.68 4.51
N ILE A 93 5.25 22.16 5.13
CA ILE A 93 5.34 21.38 6.36
C ILE A 93 6.14 20.10 6.06
N LYS A 94 7.16 19.85 6.88
CA LYS A 94 8.02 18.68 6.78
C LYS A 94 7.34 17.47 7.40
N ASN A 95 7.47 16.32 6.74
CA ASN A 95 6.96 15.03 7.21
C ASN A 95 5.44 15.07 7.54
N ASP A 96 4.64 15.76 6.72
CA ASP A 96 3.17 15.84 6.85
C ASP A 96 2.55 14.46 6.49
N VAL A 97 2.22 13.67 7.51
CA VAL A 97 1.62 12.33 7.34
C VAL A 97 0.26 12.39 6.63
N PRO A 98 -0.68 13.29 7.00
CA PRO A 98 -1.92 13.48 6.22
C PRO A 98 -1.69 13.69 4.73
N LEU A 99 -0.67 14.48 4.35
CA LEU A 99 -0.34 14.68 2.94
C LEU A 99 0.06 13.37 2.23
N LEU A 100 0.74 12.42 2.90
CA LEU A 100 1.09 11.13 2.29
C LEU A 100 -0.14 10.32 1.90
N TYR A 101 -1.14 10.23 2.79
CA TYR A 101 -2.42 9.56 2.49
C TYR A 101 -3.13 10.18 1.29
N LEU A 102 -3.11 11.52 1.20
CA LEU A 102 -3.72 12.22 0.06
C LEU A 102 -2.94 12.00 -1.24
N ILE A 103 -1.61 11.91 -1.18
CA ILE A 103 -0.76 11.61 -2.33
C ILE A 103 -1.00 10.19 -2.84
N ASP A 104 -1.09 9.21 -1.94
CA ASP A 104 -1.40 7.81 -2.29
C ASP A 104 -2.76 7.70 -2.98
N LEU A 105 -3.80 8.30 -2.37
CA LEU A 105 -5.13 8.36 -2.96
C LEU A 105 -5.13 9.06 -4.33
N ALA A 106 -4.33 10.11 -4.51
CA ALA A 106 -4.20 10.75 -5.82
C ALA A 106 -3.55 9.84 -6.87
N GLY A 107 -2.63 8.96 -6.46
CA GLY A 107 -2.07 7.90 -7.29
C GLY A 107 -3.15 6.91 -7.74
N ASP A 108 -3.94 6.40 -6.80
CA ASP A 108 -5.01 5.43 -7.07
C ASP A 108 -6.12 6.00 -7.97
N LEU A 109 -6.48 7.28 -7.78
CA LEU A 109 -7.46 7.98 -8.62
C LEU A 109 -6.89 8.46 -9.95
N GLY A 110 -5.59 8.23 -10.22
CA GLY A 110 -5.00 8.58 -11.52
C GLY A 110 -4.92 10.10 -11.78
N LEU A 111 -4.76 10.92 -10.74
CA LEU A 111 -4.73 12.39 -10.82
C LEU A 111 -3.42 12.94 -11.43
N ARG A 112 -3.17 12.64 -12.71
CA ARG A 112 -1.91 12.96 -13.43
C ARG A 112 -1.53 14.44 -13.43
N ARG A 113 -2.48 15.35 -13.20
CA ARG A 113 -2.22 16.79 -13.08
C ARG A 113 -1.36 17.15 -11.87
N LEU A 114 -1.25 16.27 -10.89
CA LEU A 114 -0.47 16.47 -9.68
C LEU A 114 0.98 16.00 -9.79
N VAL A 115 1.39 15.34 -10.87
CA VAL A 115 2.74 14.77 -11.01
C VAL A 115 3.82 15.78 -10.62
N THR A 116 3.80 16.99 -11.19
CA THR A 116 4.80 18.02 -10.90
C THR A 116 4.79 18.49 -9.43
N ASP A 117 3.62 18.52 -8.80
CA ASP A 117 3.51 18.94 -7.40
C ASP A 117 3.98 17.79 -6.48
N ILE A 118 3.53 16.55 -6.72
CA ILE A 118 3.93 15.35 -5.97
C ILE A 118 5.44 15.10 -6.07
N THR A 119 6.05 15.30 -7.24
CA THR A 119 7.52 15.21 -7.36
C THR A 119 8.24 16.20 -6.44
N LYS A 120 7.72 17.42 -6.27
CA LYS A 120 8.29 18.41 -5.33
C LYS A 120 8.05 18.01 -3.88
N ALA A 121 6.97 17.29 -3.60
CA ALA A 121 6.67 16.83 -2.24
C ALA A 121 7.77 15.90 -1.69
N LEU A 122 8.56 15.22 -2.53
CA LEU A 122 9.72 14.44 -2.09
C LEU A 122 10.68 15.26 -1.20
N GLU A 123 10.86 16.55 -1.50
CA GLU A 123 11.72 17.44 -0.71
C GLU A 123 11.18 17.71 0.69
N LEU A 124 9.92 17.34 1.00
CA LEU A 124 9.28 17.54 2.30
C LEU A 124 9.48 16.36 3.26
N TYR A 125 10.00 15.22 2.78
CA TYR A 125 10.13 14.00 3.57
C TYR A 125 11.57 13.52 3.66
N ASP A 126 11.99 13.24 4.89
CA ASP A 126 13.35 12.79 5.18
C ASP A 126 13.45 11.24 5.31
N LEU A 127 12.31 10.58 5.56
CA LEU A 127 12.23 9.13 5.75
C LEU A 127 11.98 8.41 4.42
N GLU A 128 12.73 7.34 4.17
CA GLU A 128 12.62 6.53 2.95
C GLU A 128 11.22 5.90 2.81
N GLU A 129 10.64 5.43 3.90
CA GLU A 129 9.27 4.86 3.96
C GLU A 129 8.23 5.85 3.42
N ALA A 130 8.34 7.12 3.81
CA ALA A 130 7.45 8.18 3.32
C ALA A 130 7.70 8.49 1.84
N GLN A 131 8.97 8.47 1.42
CA GLN A 131 9.31 8.66 0.01
C GLN A 131 8.82 7.51 -0.87
N LEU A 132 8.78 6.27 -0.37
CA LEU A 132 8.24 5.12 -1.10
C LEU A 132 6.76 5.28 -1.44
N VAL A 133 5.96 5.83 -0.53
CA VAL A 133 4.56 6.19 -0.82
C VAL A 133 4.47 7.17 -1.98
N ILE A 134 5.37 8.16 -2.02
CA ILE A 134 5.42 9.16 -3.10
C ILE A 134 5.89 8.53 -4.42
N TYR A 135 6.88 7.63 -4.38
CA TYR A 135 7.34 6.90 -5.56
C TYR A 135 6.24 6.01 -6.13
N GLU A 136 5.48 5.32 -5.27
CA GLU A 136 4.32 4.51 -5.68
C GLU A 136 3.27 5.36 -6.39
N ALA A 137 2.86 6.48 -5.79
CA ALA A 137 1.90 7.39 -6.40
C ALA A 137 2.41 7.91 -7.76
N LEU A 138 3.68 8.30 -7.85
CA LEU A 138 4.28 8.74 -9.12
C LEU A 138 4.33 7.61 -10.15
N ALA A 139 4.59 6.36 -9.75
CA ALA A 139 4.54 5.19 -10.63
C ALA A 139 3.13 4.97 -11.18
N LYS A 140 2.11 4.92 -10.32
CA LYS A 140 0.68 4.84 -10.71
C LYS A 140 0.25 5.96 -11.67
N LEU A 141 0.83 7.16 -11.50
CA LEU A 141 0.57 8.32 -12.37
C LEU A 141 1.38 8.33 -13.69
N GLY A 142 2.28 7.36 -13.91
CA GLY A 142 3.11 7.25 -15.12
C GLY A 142 4.33 8.18 -15.13
N ALA A 143 4.82 8.58 -13.96
CA ALA A 143 5.97 9.47 -13.78
C ALA A 143 7.07 8.89 -12.86
N GLY A 144 6.99 7.58 -12.57
CA GLY A 144 7.90 6.89 -11.64
C GLY A 144 9.19 6.35 -12.27
N GLU A 145 9.26 6.17 -13.60
CA GLU A 145 10.38 5.49 -14.26
C GLU A 145 11.75 6.14 -13.99
N GLN A 146 11.78 7.46 -13.79
CA GLN A 146 13.00 8.19 -13.45
C GLN A 146 13.66 7.72 -12.13
N PHE A 147 12.87 7.10 -11.24
CA PHE A 147 13.34 6.57 -9.96
C PHE A 147 13.74 5.10 -10.03
N TYR A 148 13.57 4.44 -11.19
CA TYR A 148 13.90 3.02 -11.36
C TYR A 148 15.32 2.66 -10.89
N PRO A 149 16.40 3.41 -11.21
CA PRO A 149 17.73 3.06 -10.73
C PRO A 149 17.85 3.02 -9.21
N LEU A 150 17.20 3.95 -8.51
CA LEU A 150 17.16 4.00 -7.05
C LEU A 150 16.36 2.84 -6.48
N LEU A 151 15.15 2.62 -6.98
CA LEU A 151 14.26 1.54 -6.54
C LEU A 151 14.91 0.17 -6.78
N ARG A 152 15.55 -0.01 -7.93
CA ARG A 152 16.29 -1.22 -8.25
C ARG A 152 17.43 -1.46 -7.25
N TYR A 153 18.19 -0.41 -6.92
CA TYR A 153 19.22 -0.48 -5.88
C TYR A 153 18.61 -0.92 -4.55
N MET A 154 17.52 -0.27 -4.10
CA MET A 154 16.84 -0.65 -2.85
C MET A 154 16.28 -2.07 -2.85
N LEU A 155 15.94 -2.64 -4.00
CA LEU A 155 15.43 -4.02 -4.10
C LEU A 155 16.56 -5.07 -4.03
N LEU A 156 17.68 -4.80 -4.70
CA LEU A 156 18.70 -5.82 -4.98
C LEU A 156 20.01 -5.61 -4.23
N GLU A 157 20.26 -4.40 -3.75
CA GLU A 157 21.50 -3.97 -3.13
C GLU A 157 21.22 -3.20 -1.81
N GLY A 158 22.25 -3.00 -0.99
CA GLY A 158 22.13 -2.24 0.25
C GLY A 158 21.45 -2.96 1.42
N GLU A 159 21.28 -2.23 2.52
CA GLU A 159 20.59 -2.70 3.73
C GLU A 159 19.07 -2.46 3.62
N GLU A 160 18.68 -1.45 2.83
CA GLU A 160 17.31 -1.04 2.53
C GLU A 160 16.49 -2.20 1.96
N ARG A 161 17.15 -3.09 1.24
CA ARG A 161 16.58 -4.34 0.74
C ARG A 161 15.88 -5.17 1.81
N PHE A 162 16.46 -5.28 3.00
CA PHE A 162 15.90 -6.07 4.09
C PHE A 162 14.80 -5.31 4.87
N MET A 163 14.67 -4.01 4.64
CA MET A 163 13.66 -3.18 5.31
C MET A 163 12.45 -2.91 4.41
N PHE A 164 12.69 -2.68 3.12
CA PHE A 164 11.70 -2.16 2.18
C PHE A 164 11.56 -2.96 0.89
N GLY A 165 12.34 -4.03 0.69
CA GLY A 165 12.39 -4.73 -0.60
C GLY A 165 11.04 -5.20 -1.13
N ALA A 166 10.14 -5.67 -0.26
CA ALA A 166 8.78 -6.04 -0.63
C ALA A 166 7.95 -4.83 -1.12
N GLN A 167 8.00 -3.70 -0.40
CA GLN A 167 7.31 -2.47 -0.80
C GLN A 167 7.89 -1.89 -2.10
N VAL A 168 9.22 -1.90 -2.23
CA VAL A 168 9.92 -1.47 -3.44
C VAL A 168 9.50 -2.32 -4.65
N ALA A 169 9.37 -3.64 -4.49
CA ALA A 169 8.88 -4.51 -5.54
C ALA A 169 7.48 -4.11 -6.01
N MET A 170 6.58 -3.77 -5.08
CA MET A 170 5.24 -3.28 -5.43
C MET A 170 5.29 -1.95 -6.20
N VAL A 171 6.12 -0.99 -5.78
CA VAL A 171 6.33 0.28 -6.52
C VAL A 171 6.79 0.00 -7.95
N LEU A 172 7.80 -0.86 -8.09
CA LEU A 172 8.35 -1.27 -9.38
C LEU A 172 7.30 -1.93 -10.28
N SER A 173 6.31 -2.63 -9.70
CA SER A 173 5.27 -3.31 -10.47
C SER A 173 4.34 -2.39 -11.28
N TYR A 174 4.32 -1.10 -10.94
CA TYR A 174 3.54 -0.09 -11.65
C TYR A 174 4.34 0.62 -12.77
N LEU A 175 5.63 0.31 -12.93
CA LEU A 175 6.46 0.90 -13.97
C LEU A 175 6.43 0.06 -15.24
N ASP A 176 6.37 0.72 -16.40
CA ASP A 176 6.38 0.06 -17.71
C ASP A 176 7.83 -0.20 -18.19
N ILE A 177 8.60 -0.92 -17.36
CA ILE A 177 10.01 -1.25 -17.61
C ILE A 177 10.18 -2.77 -17.65
N PRO A 178 10.42 -3.38 -18.83
CA PRO A 178 10.55 -4.83 -18.97
C PRO A 178 11.64 -5.47 -18.10
N GLU A 179 12.74 -4.75 -17.86
CA GLU A 179 13.88 -5.20 -17.08
C GLU A 179 13.52 -5.55 -15.63
N ILE A 180 12.47 -4.94 -15.08
CA ILE A 180 12.00 -5.21 -13.72
C ILE A 180 11.59 -6.67 -13.55
N VAL A 181 11.11 -7.35 -14.61
CA VAL A 181 10.82 -8.79 -14.56
C VAL A 181 12.06 -9.57 -14.14
N SER A 182 13.23 -9.23 -14.71
CA SER A 182 14.49 -9.88 -14.34
C SER A 182 14.92 -9.51 -12.93
N ASP A 183 14.71 -8.26 -12.51
CA ASP A 183 15.06 -7.80 -11.16
C ASP A 183 14.20 -8.52 -10.10
N LEU A 184 12.90 -8.70 -10.32
CA LEU A 184 12.01 -9.41 -9.40
C LEU A 184 12.33 -10.92 -9.34
N VAL A 185 12.67 -11.55 -10.47
CA VAL A 185 13.17 -12.94 -10.50
C VAL A 185 14.46 -13.05 -9.68
N GLN A 186 15.40 -12.13 -9.86
CA GLN A 186 16.64 -12.09 -9.09
C GLN A 186 16.37 -11.92 -7.58
N ALA A 187 15.42 -11.05 -7.21
CA ALA A 187 15.00 -10.86 -5.82
C ALA A 187 14.43 -12.17 -5.23
N ILE A 188 13.53 -12.86 -5.94
CA ILE A 188 12.97 -14.14 -5.52
C ILE A 188 14.06 -15.21 -5.35
N ASP A 189 14.96 -15.33 -6.33
CA ASP A 189 16.00 -16.37 -6.35
C ASP A 189 17.13 -16.11 -5.35
N SER A 190 17.25 -14.88 -4.84
CA SER A 190 18.28 -14.53 -3.85
C SER A 190 18.15 -15.28 -2.53
N GLY A 191 16.93 -15.71 -2.17
CA GLY A 191 16.64 -16.38 -0.90
C GLY A 191 16.63 -15.47 0.34
N ASP A 192 16.79 -14.15 0.16
CA ASP A 192 16.81 -13.19 1.26
C ASP A 192 15.40 -12.77 1.73
N PHE A 193 14.39 -12.91 0.87
CA PHE A 193 12.98 -12.66 1.20
C PHE A 193 12.24 -13.95 1.53
N LYS A 194 11.40 -13.94 2.58
CA LYS A 194 10.67 -15.13 3.07
C LYS A 194 9.27 -14.75 3.55
N GLY A 195 8.38 -15.74 3.61
CA GLY A 195 7.02 -15.54 4.11
C GLY A 195 6.29 -14.45 3.31
N GLU A 196 5.65 -13.52 4.03
CA GLU A 196 4.83 -12.44 3.43
C GLU A 196 5.60 -11.53 2.48
N GLU A 197 6.89 -11.27 2.74
CA GLU A 197 7.71 -10.44 1.85
C GLU A 197 7.91 -11.10 0.48
N LEU A 198 8.19 -12.40 0.47
CA LEU A 198 8.35 -13.16 -0.77
C LEU A 198 7.03 -13.20 -1.55
N GLU A 199 5.91 -13.43 -0.86
CA GLU A 199 4.59 -13.43 -1.49
C GLU A 199 4.23 -12.04 -2.08
N THR A 200 4.63 -10.96 -1.40
CA THR A 200 4.48 -9.60 -1.93
C THR A 200 5.29 -9.38 -3.20
N ILE A 201 6.54 -9.86 -3.26
CA ILE A 201 7.38 -9.75 -4.46
C ILE A 201 6.82 -10.56 -5.63
N LYS A 202 6.29 -11.75 -5.37
CA LYS A 202 5.58 -12.55 -6.40
C LYS A 202 4.32 -11.84 -6.86
N GLN A 203 3.56 -11.24 -5.94
CA GLN A 203 2.39 -10.46 -6.27
C GLN A 203 2.73 -9.25 -7.15
N ALA A 204 3.85 -8.57 -6.89
CA ALA A 204 4.38 -7.52 -7.76
C ALA A 204 4.64 -8.03 -9.19
N LEU A 205 5.27 -9.21 -9.32
CA LEU A 205 5.53 -9.82 -10.61
C LEU A 205 4.22 -10.22 -11.35
N SER A 206 3.26 -10.78 -10.61
CA SER A 206 1.91 -11.08 -11.10
C SER A 206 1.17 -9.83 -11.58
N ASN A 207 1.30 -8.72 -10.85
CA ASN A 207 0.72 -7.43 -11.22
C ASN A 207 1.30 -6.94 -12.54
N MET A 208 2.64 -6.96 -12.69
CA MET A 208 3.30 -6.57 -13.94
C MET A 208 2.82 -7.36 -15.15
N ILE A 209 2.68 -8.68 -15.02
CA ILE A 209 2.21 -9.54 -16.11
C ILE A 209 0.73 -9.26 -16.43
N SER A 210 -0.06 -8.96 -15.41
CA SER A 210 -1.48 -8.62 -15.60
C SER A 210 -1.65 -7.29 -16.33
N LEU A 211 -0.83 -6.29 -15.98
CA LEU A 211 -0.82 -4.97 -16.63
C LEU A 211 -0.21 -5.02 -18.04
N HIS A 212 0.85 -5.81 -18.21
CA HIS A 212 1.61 -5.94 -19.47
C HIS A 212 1.76 -7.42 -19.85
N PRO A 213 0.75 -8.04 -20.49
CA PRO A 213 0.78 -9.47 -20.82
C PRO A 213 1.98 -9.93 -21.65
N SER A 214 2.63 -9.04 -22.40
CA SER A 214 3.88 -9.32 -23.11
C SER A 214 5.04 -9.71 -22.19
N TYR A 215 5.03 -9.29 -20.92
CA TYR A 215 6.08 -9.61 -19.95
C TYR A 215 6.05 -11.06 -19.49
N LYS A 216 4.94 -11.77 -19.73
CA LYS A 216 4.85 -13.22 -19.53
C LYS A 216 5.95 -13.98 -20.28
N GLU A 217 6.20 -13.62 -21.54
CA GLU A 217 7.21 -14.29 -22.37
C GLU A 217 8.64 -14.03 -21.86
N ILE A 218 8.88 -12.85 -21.28
CA ILE A 218 10.15 -12.52 -20.62
C ILE A 218 10.34 -13.43 -19.42
N LEU A 219 9.33 -13.55 -18.55
CA LEU A 219 9.40 -14.44 -17.38
C LEU A 219 9.63 -15.89 -17.80
N ILE A 220 8.86 -16.42 -18.76
CA ILE A 220 9.02 -17.79 -19.26
C ILE A 220 10.43 -18.02 -19.81
N THR A 221 11.00 -17.04 -20.52
CA THR A 221 12.38 -17.13 -21.04
C THR A 221 13.41 -17.21 -19.90
N LEU A 222 13.17 -16.53 -18.79
CA LEU A 222 14.08 -16.50 -17.64
C LEU A 222 14.01 -17.78 -16.79
N VAL A 223 12.80 -18.25 -16.48
CA VAL A 223 12.60 -19.31 -15.46
C VAL A 223 12.16 -20.66 -16.06
N GLY A 224 11.79 -20.67 -17.34
CA GLY A 224 11.18 -21.82 -18.01
C GLY A 224 9.68 -21.95 -17.72
N GLU A 225 8.93 -22.44 -18.72
CA GLU A 225 7.46 -22.56 -18.64
C GLU A 225 7.00 -23.39 -17.43
N ASP A 226 7.69 -24.49 -17.13
CA ASP A 226 7.38 -25.40 -16.02
C ASP A 226 7.52 -24.74 -14.63
N ASN A 227 8.27 -23.64 -14.52
CA ASN A 227 8.47 -22.93 -13.25
C ASN A 227 7.65 -21.66 -13.13
N PHE A 228 6.98 -21.21 -14.20
CA PHE A 228 6.24 -19.95 -14.25
C PHE A 228 5.38 -19.72 -12.99
N GLU A 229 4.54 -20.70 -12.64
CA GLU A 229 3.60 -20.61 -11.52
C GLU A 229 4.28 -20.44 -10.16
N LYS A 230 5.55 -20.84 -10.00
CA LYS A 230 6.28 -20.67 -8.72
C LYS A 230 6.67 -19.21 -8.46
N TYR A 231 6.74 -18.39 -9.50
CA TYR A 231 7.14 -16.98 -9.42
C TYR A 231 5.93 -16.05 -9.32
N VAL A 232 4.73 -16.52 -9.66
CA VAL A 232 3.49 -15.72 -9.68
C VAL A 232 2.42 -16.22 -8.69
N ARG A 233 2.69 -17.30 -7.95
CA ARG A 233 1.80 -17.88 -6.91
C ARG A 233 2.53 -18.26 -5.63
#